data_AF-A0A831KGK3-F1
#
_entry.id   AF-A0A831KGK3-F1
#
_cell.length_a   1.000
_cell.length_b   1.000
_cell.length_c   1.000
_cell.angle_alpha   90.00
_cell.angle_beta   90.00
_cell.angle_gamma   90.00
#
_symmetry.space_group_name_H-M   'P 1'
#
loop_
_entity.id
_entity.type
_entity.pdbx_description
1 polymer ?
#
loop_
_entity_poly.entity_id
_entity_poly.type
_entity_poly.pdbx_seq_one_letter_code
_entity_poly.pdbx_strand_id
1 'polypeptide(L)'
;MDLLWPGISVIKEAYMIDLSSIDYSDLDQPEVLMFLFHPRPEWGSPPKNSKDLMIPVEDGVRIGARFHQANQDTPNILFFHGNGEIVADYTAGVMGNSHLCYSL
;
A
#
# COMPACT_ATOMS: atom_id res chain seq x y z
N MET A 1 -19.26 21.57 -41.17
CA MET A 1 -18.96 21.64 -39.73
C MET A 1 -20.25 21.21 -39.07
N ASP A 2 -20.48 19.93 -38.80
CA ASP A 2 -19.62 19.03 -38.03
C ASP A 2 -19.58 17.61 -38.62
N LEU A 3 -18.38 17.06 -38.71
CA LEU A 3 -18.12 15.69 -39.17
C LEU A 3 -18.41 14.73 -38.01
N LEU A 4 -19.60 14.11 -38.01
CA LEU A 4 -19.88 12.91 -37.22
C LEU A 4 -19.10 11.74 -37.83
N TRP A 5 -18.02 11.31 -37.16
CA TRP A 5 -17.35 10.04 -37.45
C TRP A 5 -18.23 8.88 -36.95
N PRO A 6 -18.70 7.95 -37.81
CA PRO A 6 -19.69 6.94 -37.43
C PRO A 6 -19.14 5.81 -36.54
N GLY A 7 -17.87 5.89 -36.12
CA GLY A 7 -17.17 4.78 -35.45
C GLY A 7 -17.09 4.84 -33.91
N ILE A 8 -17.56 5.90 -33.25
CA ILE A 8 -17.32 6.07 -31.80
C ILE A 8 -18.42 5.44 -30.93
N SER A 9 -19.62 5.21 -31.46
CA SER A 9 -20.73 4.67 -30.67
C SER A 9 -20.60 3.17 -30.36
N VAL A 10 -19.74 2.44 -31.08
CA VAL A 10 -19.54 0.98 -30.89
C VAL A 10 -18.45 0.66 -29.86
N ILE A 11 -17.62 1.64 -29.47
CA ILE A 11 -16.49 1.45 -28.54
C ILE A 11 -16.77 1.96 -27.12
N LYS A 12 -17.98 2.45 -26.82
CA LYS A 12 -18.35 2.85 -25.45
C LYS A 12 -18.77 1.67 -24.55
N GLU A 13 -19.07 0.52 -25.14
CA GLU A 13 -19.45 -0.71 -24.41
C GLU A 13 -18.28 -1.69 -24.24
N ALA A 14 -17.12 -1.39 -24.82
CA ALA A 14 -15.91 -2.17 -24.61
C ALA A 14 -15.23 -1.74 -23.31
N TYR A 15 -15.09 -2.71 -22.40
CA TYR A 15 -14.18 -2.70 -21.25
C TYR A 15 -14.62 -1.96 -19.98
N MET A 16 -15.84 -2.22 -19.51
CA MET A 16 -16.03 -2.34 -18.05
C MET A 16 -15.92 -3.82 -17.71
N ILE A 17 -14.70 -4.31 -17.51
CA ILE A 17 -14.53 -5.58 -16.80
C ILE A 17 -15.12 -5.35 -15.42
N ASP A 18 -16.18 -6.08 -15.10
CA ASP A 18 -16.68 -6.13 -13.74
C ASP A 18 -15.65 -6.89 -12.90
N LEU A 19 -14.80 -6.13 -12.21
CA LEU A 19 -13.74 -6.67 -11.34
C LEU A 19 -14.31 -7.60 -10.28
N SER A 20 -15.58 -7.45 -9.91
CA SER A 20 -16.23 -8.31 -8.90
C SER A 20 -16.59 -9.69 -9.43
N SER A 21 -16.61 -9.88 -10.76
CA SER A 21 -16.93 -11.15 -11.41
C SER A 21 -15.71 -12.00 -11.77
N ILE A 22 -14.50 -11.48 -11.55
CA ILE A 22 -13.26 -12.21 -11.85
C ILE A 22 -13.04 -13.25 -10.76
N ASP A 23 -12.91 -14.51 -11.18
CA ASP A 23 -12.47 -15.59 -10.31
C ASP A 23 -10.93 -15.56 -10.22
N TYR A 24 -10.42 -15.37 -9.00
CA TYR A 24 -8.99 -15.31 -8.71
C TYR A 24 -8.43 -16.63 -8.16
N SER A 25 -9.22 -17.72 -8.15
CA SER A 25 -8.81 -19.01 -7.59
C SER A 25 -7.53 -19.57 -8.23
N ASP A 26 -7.24 -19.21 -9.48
CA ASP A 26 -6.00 -19.58 -10.17
C ASP A 26 -4.74 -18.93 -9.55
N LEU A 27 -4.91 -17.82 -8.82
CA LEU A 27 -3.82 -17.17 -8.07
C LEU A 27 -3.63 -17.74 -6.67
N ASP A 28 -4.56 -18.56 -6.18
CA ASP A 28 -4.48 -19.22 -4.86
C ASP A 28 -3.60 -20.48 -4.87
N GLN A 29 -2.62 -20.53 -5.77
CA GLN A 29 -1.61 -21.59 -5.78
C GLN A 29 -0.48 -21.24 -4.80
N PRO A 30 0.04 -22.22 -4.04
CA PRO A 30 1.10 -21.97 -3.06
C PRO A 30 2.30 -21.20 -3.62
N GLU A 31 2.70 -21.50 -4.85
CA GLU A 31 3.81 -20.87 -5.55
C GLU A 31 3.55 -19.40 -5.84
N VAL A 32 2.30 -19.00 -6.06
CA VAL A 32 1.90 -17.61 -6.32
C VAL A 32 1.73 -16.84 -5.02
N LEU A 33 1.07 -17.44 -4.03
CA LEU A 33 0.88 -16.85 -2.70
C LEU A 33 2.20 -16.54 -1.99
N MET A 34 3.23 -17.37 -2.23
CA MET A 34 4.61 -17.14 -1.77
C MET A 34 5.28 -15.89 -2.36
N PHE A 35 4.69 -15.22 -3.35
CA PHE A 35 5.19 -13.92 -3.85
C PHE A 35 4.21 -12.78 -3.57
N LEU A 36 2.91 -13.06 -3.52
CA LEU A 36 1.89 -12.05 -3.24
C LEU A 36 1.87 -11.60 -1.77
N PHE A 37 2.07 -12.52 -0.83
CA PHE A 37 1.95 -12.25 0.61
C PHE A 37 3.21 -12.59 1.41
N HIS A 38 4.36 -12.66 0.74
CA HIS A 38 5.60 -12.99 1.40
C HIS A 38 6.24 -11.77 2.08
N PRO A 39 6.56 -11.83 3.38
CA PRO A 39 7.28 -10.78 4.07
C PRO A 39 8.60 -10.51 3.36
N ARG A 40 8.72 -9.35 2.71
CA ARG A 40 9.96 -8.91 2.10
C ARG A 40 10.87 -8.37 3.21
N PRO A 41 12.03 -8.99 3.49
CA PRO A 41 12.93 -8.48 4.52
C PRO A 41 13.37 -7.06 4.17
N GLU A 42 13.11 -6.10 5.07
CA GLU A 42 13.71 -4.78 4.98
C GLU A 42 15.02 -4.79 5.77
N TRP A 43 16.15 -4.71 5.07
CA TRP A 43 17.47 -4.57 5.70
C TRP A 43 17.94 -3.13 5.60
N GLY A 44 18.18 -2.48 6.74
CA GLY A 44 18.73 -1.14 6.76
C GLY A 44 18.46 -0.40 8.05
N SER A 45 19.15 0.72 8.23
CA SER A 45 18.76 1.71 9.25
C SER A 45 17.56 2.51 8.76
N PRO A 46 16.69 3.00 9.65
CA PRO A 46 15.58 3.84 9.27
C PRO A 46 16.07 5.05 8.46
N PRO A 47 15.31 5.48 7.44
CA PRO A 47 15.61 6.69 6.69
C PRO A 47 15.68 7.92 7.60
N LYS A 48 16.33 8.98 7.13
CA LYS A 48 16.49 10.23 7.90
C LYS A 48 15.13 10.77 8.38
N ASN A 49 15.09 11.28 9.61
CA ASN A 49 13.88 11.78 10.28
C ASN A 49 12.79 10.70 10.47
N SER A 50 13.19 9.44 10.55
CA SER A 50 12.28 8.37 10.94
C SER A 50 12.80 7.57 12.12
N LYS A 51 11.87 6.91 12.82
CA LYS A 51 12.16 6.07 13.99
C LYS A 51 11.28 4.85 13.99
N ASP A 52 11.90 3.68 14.16
CA ASP A 52 11.20 2.43 14.40
C ASP A 52 10.70 2.38 15.85
N LEU A 53 9.46 1.93 16.03
CA LEU A 53 8.72 1.85 17.28
C LEU A 53 8.19 0.43 17.47
N MET A 54 8.19 -0.03 18.73
CA MET A 54 7.51 -1.26 19.15
C MET A 54 6.35 -0.89 20.06
N ILE A 55 5.13 -0.98 19.54
CA ILE A 55 3.91 -0.56 20.24
C ILE A 55 3.33 -1.78 20.96
N PRO A 56 3.26 -1.78 22.31
CA PRO A 56 2.64 -2.86 23.05
C PRO A 56 1.12 -2.83 22.82
N VAL A 57 0.54 -3.98 22.53
CA VAL A 57 -0.92 -4.13 22.34
C VAL A 57 -1.55 -5.07 23.35
N GLU A 58 -0.82 -6.11 23.77
CA GLU A 58 -1.22 -7.06 24.81
C GLU A 58 0.03 -7.60 25.52
N ASP A 59 -0.16 -8.42 26.56
CA ASP A 59 0.92 -9.05 27.30
C ASP A 59 1.77 -9.94 26.38
N GLY A 60 3.03 -9.53 26.19
CA GLY A 60 3.97 -10.21 25.32
C GLY A 60 3.80 -9.94 23.82
N VAL A 61 2.78 -9.16 23.41
CA VAL A 61 2.49 -8.85 22.00
C VAL A 61 2.84 -7.40 21.69
N ARG A 62 3.63 -7.19 20.63
CA ARG A 62 4.07 -5.88 20.16
C ARG A 62 3.91 -5.77 18.66
N ILE A 63 3.50 -4.60 18.18
CA ILE A 63 3.40 -4.27 16.76
C ILE A 63 4.56 -3.35 16.38
N GLY A 64 5.22 -3.66 15.26
CA GLY A 64 6.25 -2.80 14.67
C GLY A 64 5.63 -1.64 13.88
N ALA A 65 6.19 -0.44 14.04
CA ALA A 65 5.79 0.73 13.26
C ALA A 65 6.99 1.63 12.99
N ARG A 66 6.92 2.42 11.91
CA ARG A 66 7.89 3.48 11.62
C ARG A 66 7.21 4.83 11.66
N PHE A 67 7.75 5.73 12.48
CA PHE A 67 7.32 7.11 12.57
C PHE A 67 8.17 7.98 11.67
N HIS A 68 7.57 8.63 10.68
CA HIS A 68 8.20 9.62 9.81
C HIS A 68 7.86 11.02 10.32
N GLN A 69 8.85 11.74 10.83
CA GLN A 69 8.69 13.06 11.40
C GLN A 69 8.91 14.14 10.34
N ALA A 70 7.89 14.96 10.07
CA ALA A 70 8.00 16.15 9.24
C ALA A 70 8.36 17.40 10.07
N ASN A 71 7.50 17.79 11.02
CA ASN A 71 7.73 18.91 11.95
C ASN A 71 6.95 18.69 13.27
N GLN A 72 7.42 19.27 14.38
CA GLN A 72 6.81 19.11 15.71
C GLN A 72 5.37 19.64 15.78
N ASP A 73 5.03 20.65 14.98
CA ASP A 73 3.70 21.28 14.99
C ASP A 73 2.72 20.71 13.95
N THR A 74 3.09 19.59 13.29
CA THR A 74 2.24 18.96 12.26
C THR A 74 1.38 17.85 12.84
N PRO A 75 0.15 17.65 12.32
CA PRO A 75 -0.68 16.53 12.73
C PRO A 75 -0.02 15.20 12.34
N ASN A 76 -0.25 14.18 13.15
CA ASN A 76 0.18 12.81 12.87
C ASN A 76 -0.92 12.04 12.15
N ILE A 77 -0.57 11.34 11.08
CA ILE A 77 -1.46 10.39 10.41
C ILE A 77 -1.10 8.97 10.83
N LEU A 78 -2.12 8.19 11.22
CA LEU A 78 -2.00 6.76 11.45
C LEU A 78 -2.29 6.02 10.14
N PHE A 79 -1.33 5.27 9.61
CA PHE A 79 -1.45 4.60 8.31
C PHE A 79 -1.12 3.11 8.41
N PHE A 80 -2.07 2.27 7.97
CA PHE A 80 -1.90 0.83 7.85
C PHE A 80 -1.68 0.47 6.39
N HIS A 81 -0.61 -0.27 6.08
CA HIS A 81 -0.38 -0.77 4.73
C HIS A 81 -1.36 -1.90 4.37
N GLY A 82 -1.58 -2.12 3.09
CA GLY A 82 -2.30 -3.28 2.56
C GLY A 82 -1.46 -4.56 2.61
N ASN A 83 -2.09 -5.71 2.37
CA ASN A 83 -1.39 -6.99 2.43
C ASN A 83 -0.33 -7.10 1.31
N GLY A 84 0.91 -7.43 1.64
CA GLY A 84 2.03 -7.53 0.68
C GLY A 84 2.82 -6.24 0.43
N GLU A 85 2.37 -5.11 0.97
CA GLU A 85 3.11 -3.84 1.00
C GLU A 85 4.01 -3.77 2.25
N ILE A 86 5.14 -3.08 2.17
CA ILE A 86 6.04 -2.85 3.30
C ILE A 86 6.20 -1.36 3.58
N VAL A 87 6.61 -1.00 4.80
CA VAL A 87 6.86 0.40 5.22
C VAL A 87 7.77 1.16 4.22
N ALA A 88 8.75 0.47 3.63
CA ALA A 88 9.65 1.04 2.64
C ALA A 88 8.93 1.56 1.38
N ASP A 89 7.81 0.94 0.99
CA ASP A 89 7.05 1.31 -0.22
C ASP A 89 6.47 2.73 -0.12
N TYR A 90 6.36 3.28 1.10
CA TYR A 90 5.81 4.62 1.38
C TYR A 90 6.88 5.66 1.73
N THR A 91 8.14 5.24 1.82
CA THR A 91 9.23 6.08 2.33
C THR A 91 9.73 7.11 1.32
N ALA A 92 9.45 6.94 0.02
CA ALA A 92 9.91 7.84 -1.04
C ALA A 92 8.89 8.96 -1.35
N GLY A 93 9.01 10.12 -0.70
CA GLY A 93 8.60 11.43 -1.25
C GLY A 93 7.11 11.76 -1.41
N VAL A 94 6.16 10.87 -1.10
CA VAL A 94 4.73 11.10 -1.39
C VAL A 94 3.97 11.84 -0.27
N MET A 95 4.48 11.87 0.96
CA MET A 95 3.71 12.35 2.11
C MET A 95 4.39 13.55 2.78
N GLY A 96 3.89 14.76 2.50
CA GLY A 96 4.36 16.02 3.09
C GLY A 96 3.99 16.25 4.57
N ASN A 97 3.45 15.24 5.25
CA ASN A 97 2.99 15.30 6.65
C ASN A 97 3.74 14.29 7.52
N SER A 98 3.75 14.48 8.85
CA SER A 98 4.22 13.45 9.78
C SER A 98 3.26 12.27 9.77
N HIS A 99 3.74 11.06 9.54
CA HIS A 99 2.89 9.86 9.47
C HIS A 99 3.58 8.64 10.09
N LEU A 100 2.75 7.79 10.68
CA LEU A 100 3.14 6.52 11.27
C LEU A 100 2.69 5.41 10.32
N CYS A 101 3.64 4.71 9.72
CA CYS A 101 3.39 3.56 8.85
C CYS A 101 3.64 2.28 9.64
N TYR A 102 2.63 1.42 9.73
CA TYR A 102 2.70 0.15 10.43
C TYR A 102 3.13 -0.96 9.49
N SER A 103 3.97 -1.88 9.96
CA SER A 103 4.12 -3.19 9.33
C SER A 103 3.56 -4.27 10.26
N LEU A 104 2.55 -5.01 9.80
CA LEU A 104 2.11 -6.27 10.45
C LEU A 104 2.91 -7.44 9.89
#